data_AF-A0A009LKT8-F1
#
_entry.id   AF-A0A009LKT8-F1
#
_cell.length_a   1.000
_cell.length_b   1.000
_cell.length_c   1.000
_cell.angle_alpha   90.00
_cell.angle_beta   90.00
_cell.angle_gamma   90.00
#
_symmetry.space_group_name_H-M   'P 1'
#
loop_
_entity.id
_entity.type
_entity.pdbx_description
1 polymer ?
#
loop_
_entity_poly.entity_id
_entity_poly.type
_entity_poly.pdbx_seq_one_letter_code
_entity_poly.pdbx_strand_id
1 'polypeptide(L)'
;MTLFQSEALLLLVLLCFSVTIFSLIFTKINILPETNSGRTSTIDGLRGILALSVMTHHFYITYIWKTVGEWKKPENILIDNFGGVAVSLFFLITGYLFISKIRKDEVSWKQIYISRIKRIIPLYLFVFLFILAITLLNVQITASNYIEFLKWVSDWILFKGGSFQNFESGLVIAG
;
A
#
# COMPACT_ATOMS: atom_id res chain seq x y z
N MET A 1 -28.56 5.70 -4.01
CA MET A 1 -28.18 5.72 -2.58
C MET A 1 -28.14 4.32 -1.96
N THR A 2 -29.09 3.43 -2.26
CA THR A 2 -29.11 2.03 -1.78
C THR A 2 -27.98 1.15 -2.34
N LEU A 3 -27.58 1.34 -3.60
CA LEU A 3 -26.48 0.60 -4.26
C LEU A 3 -25.11 0.79 -3.56
N PHE A 4 -24.74 2.03 -3.20
CA PHE A 4 -23.48 2.31 -2.50
C PHE A 4 -23.42 1.78 -1.05
N GLN A 5 -24.59 1.55 -0.45
CA GLN A 5 -24.67 1.01 0.91
C GLN A 5 -24.50 -0.51 0.92
N SER A 6 -24.97 -1.21 -0.13
CA SER A 6 -24.70 -2.64 -0.32
C SER A 6 -23.23 -2.95 -0.63
N GLU A 7 -22.54 -2.09 -1.39
CA GLU A 7 -21.12 -2.28 -1.72
C GLU A 7 -20.22 -2.16 -0.48
N ALA A 8 -20.48 -1.18 0.39
CA ALA A 8 -19.74 -1.02 1.63
C ALA A 8 -19.90 -2.22 2.57
N LEU A 9 -21.12 -2.75 2.67
CA LEU A 9 -21.37 -3.96 3.48
C LEU A 9 -20.65 -5.17 2.90
N LEU A 10 -20.69 -5.35 1.57
CA LEU A 10 -20.01 -6.44 0.89
C LEU A 10 -18.49 -6.37 1.11
N LEU A 11 -17.88 -5.19 0.91
CA LEU A 11 -16.44 -4.99 1.13
C LEU A 11 -16.06 -5.26 2.59
N LEU A 12 -16.88 -4.84 3.55
CA LEU A 12 -16.65 -5.13 4.96
C LEU A 12 -16.70 -6.64 5.24
N VAL A 13 -17.69 -7.35 4.69
CA VAL A 13 -17.80 -8.81 4.85
C VAL A 13 -16.61 -9.52 4.22
N LEU A 14 -16.19 -9.12 3.02
CA LEU A 14 -15.02 -9.67 2.34
C LEU A 14 -13.73 -9.40 3.13
N LEU A 15 -13.58 -8.20 3.69
CA LEU A 15 -12.46 -7.86 4.55
C LEU A 15 -12.43 -8.76 5.80
N CYS A 16 -13.55 -8.88 6.52
CA CYS A 16 -13.64 -9.77 7.68
C CYS A 16 -13.32 -11.23 7.31
N PHE A 17 -13.88 -11.73 6.20
CA PHE A 17 -13.62 -13.07 5.72
C PHE A 17 -12.14 -13.29 5.37
N SER A 18 -11.51 -12.34 4.67
CA SER A 18 -10.08 -12.40 4.35
C SER A 18 -9.20 -12.44 5.59
N VAL A 19 -9.51 -11.65 6.62
CA VAL A 19 -8.79 -11.64 7.90
C VAL A 19 -8.97 -12.98 8.61
N THR A 20 -10.17 -13.55 8.63
CA THR A 20 -10.44 -14.87 9.24
C THR A 20 -9.68 -15.97 8.52
N ILE A 21 -9.73 -16.03 7.18
CA ILE A 21 -8.97 -17.02 6.39
C ILE A 21 -7.48 -16.88 6.66
N PHE A 22 -6.96 -15.66 6.61
CA PHE A 22 -5.54 -15.43 6.83
C PHE A 22 -5.14 -15.88 8.25
N SER A 23 -5.94 -15.57 9.27
CA SER A 23 -5.69 -16.06 10.63
C SER A 23 -5.67 -17.58 10.70
N LEU A 24 -6.65 -18.27 10.09
CA LEU A 24 -6.72 -19.73 10.12
C LEU A 24 -5.53 -20.38 9.41
N ILE A 25 -5.16 -19.85 8.25
CA ILE A 25 -3.99 -20.29 7.51
C ILE A 25 -2.74 -20.11 8.37
N PHE A 26 -2.48 -18.92 8.90
CA PHE A 26 -1.27 -18.62 9.69
C PHE A 26 -1.21 -19.33 11.04
N THR A 27 -2.34 -19.74 11.62
CA THR A 27 -2.33 -20.65 12.78
C THR A 27 -1.95 -22.09 12.42
N LYS A 28 -2.16 -22.49 11.15
CA LYS A 28 -1.94 -23.86 10.68
C LYS A 28 -0.54 -24.08 10.10
N ILE A 29 -0.02 -23.08 9.40
CA ILE A 29 1.38 -23.04 8.97
C ILE A 29 2.18 -22.41 10.12
N ASN A 30 3.03 -23.20 10.79
CA ASN A 30 3.84 -22.82 11.96
C ASN A 30 4.93 -21.77 11.62
N ILE A 31 4.53 -20.65 11.03
CA ILE A 31 5.37 -19.54 10.55
C ILE A 31 5.53 -18.50 11.67
N LEU A 32 4.64 -18.52 12.66
CA LEU A 32 4.75 -17.66 13.83
C LEU A 32 5.87 -18.21 14.74
N PRO A 33 6.90 -17.42 15.05
CA PRO A 33 7.98 -17.87 15.92
C PRO A 33 7.41 -18.19 17.31
N GLU A 34 7.62 -19.43 17.78
CA GLU A 34 7.02 -19.99 19.00
C GLU A 34 7.37 -19.24 20.29
N THR A 35 8.45 -18.44 20.29
CA THR A 35 8.82 -17.60 21.44
C THR A 35 9.45 -16.29 20.96
N ASN A 36 8.83 -15.16 21.29
CA ASN A 36 9.48 -13.86 21.29
C ASN A 36 8.97 -13.09 22.50
N SER A 37 9.55 -13.36 23.68
CA SER A 37 9.26 -12.74 24.97
C SER A 37 9.50 -11.22 25.04
N GLY A 38 9.80 -10.57 23.91
CA GLY A 38 10.00 -9.12 23.79
C GLY A 38 9.45 -8.47 22.52
N ARG A 39 8.66 -9.18 21.70
CA ARG A 39 8.04 -8.60 20.48
C ARG A 39 6.54 -8.45 20.68
N THR A 40 6.00 -7.26 20.46
CA THR A 40 4.56 -6.97 20.53
C THR A 40 3.84 -7.56 19.31
N SER A 41 3.75 -8.89 19.26
CA SER A 41 3.14 -9.66 18.15
C SER A 41 1.73 -9.19 17.80
N THR A 42 0.91 -8.82 18.79
CA THR A 42 -0.45 -8.32 18.59
C THR A 42 -0.49 -6.99 17.84
N ILE A 43 0.47 -6.08 18.08
CA ILE A 43 0.55 -4.79 17.39
C ILE A 43 0.92 -5.00 15.92
N ASP A 44 1.81 -5.96 15.62
CA ASP A 44 2.12 -6.32 14.25
C ASP A 44 0.91 -6.94 13.52
N GLY A 45 0.09 -7.76 14.21
CA GLY A 45 -1.16 -8.29 13.67
C GLY A 45 -2.17 -7.18 13.34
N LEU A 46 -2.35 -6.22 14.26
CA LEU A 46 -3.20 -5.05 14.01
C LEU A 46 -2.73 -4.25 12.78
N ARG A 47 -1.41 -4.05 12.61
CA ARG A 47 -0.86 -3.39 11.41
C ARG A 47 -1.20 -4.15 10.12
N GLY A 48 -1.27 -5.48 10.15
CA GLY A 48 -1.73 -6.29 9.04
C GLY A 48 -3.19 -6.04 8.67
N ILE A 49 -4.09 -6.00 9.68
CA ILE A 49 -5.51 -5.69 9.47
C ILE A 49 -5.68 -4.27 8.90
N LEU A 50 -4.95 -3.29 9.44
CA LEU A 50 -4.96 -1.92 8.92
C LEU A 50 -4.46 -1.85 7.48
N ALA A 51 -3.43 -2.61 7.11
CA ALA A 51 -2.94 -2.67 5.73
C ALA A 51 -3.99 -3.26 4.77
N LEU A 52 -4.72 -4.30 5.18
CA LEU A 52 -5.83 -4.87 4.39
C LEU A 52 -7.00 -3.89 4.24
N SER A 53 -7.31 -3.11 5.28
CA SER A 53 -8.29 -2.02 5.20
C SER A 53 -7.88 -0.98 4.16
N VAL A 54 -6.63 -0.50 4.20
CA VAL A 54 -6.08 0.45 3.23
C VAL A 54 -6.12 -0.12 1.82
N MET A 55 -5.73 -1.39 1.63
CA MET A 55 -5.82 -2.08 0.35
C MET A 55 -7.26 -2.14 -0.17
N THR A 56 -8.25 -2.36 0.70
CA THR A 56 -9.67 -2.42 0.32
C THR A 56 -10.18 -1.06 -0.17
N HIS A 57 -9.79 0.02 0.52
CA HIS A 57 -10.09 1.40 0.11
C HIS A 57 -9.53 1.70 -1.29
N HIS A 58 -8.26 1.38 -1.47
CA HIS A 58 -7.53 1.56 -2.72
C HIS A 58 -8.14 0.74 -3.88
N PHE A 59 -8.42 -0.54 -3.63
CA PHE A 59 -9.13 -1.40 -4.59
C PHE A 59 -10.47 -0.79 -5.03
N TYR A 60 -11.24 -0.22 -4.11
CA TYR A 60 -12.50 0.45 -4.46
C TYR A 60 -12.28 1.69 -5.35
N ILE A 61 -11.33 2.56 -5.03
CA ILE A 61 -11.03 3.74 -5.88
C ILE A 61 -10.62 3.30 -7.28
N THR A 62 -9.74 2.30 -7.38
CA THR A 62 -9.31 1.73 -8.66
C THR A 62 -10.48 1.15 -9.44
N TYR A 63 -11.39 0.42 -8.78
CA TYR A 63 -12.57 -0.15 -9.39
C TYR A 63 -13.48 0.92 -9.99
N ILE A 64 -13.75 2.00 -9.24
CA ILE A 64 -14.55 3.13 -9.73
C ILE A 64 -13.85 3.83 -10.89
N TRP A 65 -12.54 4.07 -10.81
CA TRP A 65 -11.79 4.64 -11.93
C TRP A 65 -11.89 3.78 -13.20
N LYS A 66 -11.81 2.45 -13.07
CA LYS A 66 -11.87 1.56 -14.24
C LYS A 66 -13.28 1.35 -14.81
N THR A 67 -14.32 1.46 -13.99
CA THR A 67 -15.70 1.21 -14.43
C THR A 67 -16.45 2.48 -14.81
N VAL A 68 -16.22 3.57 -14.09
CA VAL A 68 -16.89 4.86 -14.25
C VAL A 68 -15.99 5.89 -14.94
N GLY A 69 -14.67 5.70 -14.91
CA GLY A 69 -13.70 6.66 -15.47
C GLY A 69 -13.30 7.78 -14.51
N GLU A 70 -13.85 7.81 -13.30
CA GLU A 70 -13.59 8.86 -12.32
C GLU A 70 -12.63 8.41 -11.24
N TRP A 71 -11.50 9.10 -11.12
CA TRP A 71 -10.61 8.97 -9.97
C TRP A 71 -11.06 9.91 -8.85
N LYS A 72 -11.85 9.40 -7.90
CA LYS A 72 -12.35 10.22 -6.79
C LYS A 72 -12.41 9.47 -5.48
N LYS A 73 -12.41 10.26 -4.41
CA LYS A 73 -12.64 9.82 -3.05
C LYS A 73 -13.99 9.07 -2.93
N PRO A 74 -14.08 7.97 -2.15
CA PRO A 74 -15.35 7.31 -1.88
C PRO A 74 -16.37 8.25 -1.24
N GLU A 75 -17.61 8.24 -1.74
CA GLU A 75 -18.72 9.00 -1.14
C GLU A 75 -19.21 8.36 0.16
N ASN A 76 -19.05 7.04 0.29
CA ASN A 76 -19.41 6.30 1.50
C ASN A 76 -18.34 6.49 2.58
N ILE A 77 -18.75 7.03 3.73
CA ILE A 77 -17.88 7.32 4.88
C ILE A 77 -17.12 6.08 5.40
N LEU A 78 -17.71 4.88 5.35
CA LEU A 78 -17.06 3.66 5.83
C LEU A 78 -15.89 3.28 4.92
N ILE A 79 -16.12 3.28 3.61
CA ILE A 79 -15.08 2.97 2.62
C ILE A 79 -13.99 4.03 2.65
N ASP A 80 -14.36 5.31 2.82
CA ASP A 80 -13.39 6.39 3.00
C ASP A 80 -12.50 6.18 4.23
N ASN A 81 -13.12 5.82 5.37
CA ASN A 81 -12.40 5.56 6.61
C ASN A 81 -11.48 4.32 6.53
N PHE A 82 -11.76 3.36 5.65
CA PHE A 82 -10.84 2.25 5.41
C PHE A 82 -9.46 2.70 4.92
N GLY A 83 -9.38 3.86 4.28
CA GLY A 83 -8.12 4.52 3.94
C GLY A 83 -7.66 5.44 5.08
N GLY A 84 -8.33 6.58 5.25
CA GLY A 84 -7.86 7.68 6.10
C GLY A 84 -7.57 7.27 7.55
N VAL A 85 -8.55 6.67 8.23
CA VAL A 85 -8.42 6.26 9.64
C VAL A 85 -7.39 5.14 9.78
N ALA A 86 -7.40 4.17 8.87
CA ALA A 86 -6.47 3.04 8.93
C ALA A 86 -5.01 3.50 8.77
N VAL A 87 -4.73 4.41 7.83
CA VAL A 87 -3.40 5.00 7.64
C VAL A 87 -2.98 5.81 8.88
N SER A 88 -3.88 6.62 9.45
CA SER A 88 -3.58 7.38 10.68
C SER A 88 -3.19 6.46 11.84
N LEU A 89 -3.94 5.38 12.07
CA LEU A 89 -3.62 4.38 13.10
C LEU A 89 -2.30 3.66 12.81
N PHE A 90 -2.03 3.32 11.55
CA PHE A 90 -0.77 2.69 11.15
C PHE A 90 0.45 3.56 11.49
N PHE A 91 0.35 4.88 11.23
CA PHE A 91 1.40 5.83 11.59
C PHE A 91 1.49 6.06 13.09
N LEU A 92 0.38 6.12 13.81
CA LEU A 92 0.38 6.25 15.27
C LEU A 92 1.10 5.06 15.94
N ILE A 93 0.79 3.84 15.51
CA ILE A 93 1.46 2.62 15.97
C ILE A 93 2.97 2.68 15.65
N THR A 94 3.32 3.11 14.44
CA THR A 94 4.72 3.24 14.04
C THR A 94 5.47 4.25 14.92
N GLY A 95 4.83 5.37 15.25
CA GLY A 95 5.36 6.38 16.17
C GLY A 95 5.57 5.81 17.58
N TYR A 96 4.58 5.11 18.13
CA TYR A 96 4.67 4.42 19.42
C TYR A 96 5.89 3.47 19.47
N LEU A 97 6.05 2.62 18.45
CA LEU A 97 7.19 1.69 18.36
C LEU A 97 8.53 2.43 18.20
N PHE A 98 8.54 3.57 17.53
CA PHE A 98 9.76 4.36 17.35
C PHE A 98 10.21 5.06 18.63
N ILE A 99 9.28 5.66 19.38
CA ILE A 99 9.55 6.24 20.71
C ILE A 99 10.14 5.17 21.64
N SER A 100 9.56 3.97 21.64
CA SER A 100 10.08 2.85 22.43
C SER A 100 11.50 2.41 22.05
N LYS A 101 11.95 2.67 20.81
CA LYS A 101 13.33 2.38 20.37
C LYS A 101 14.31 3.47 20.74
N ILE A 102 13.88 4.73 20.76
CA ILE A 102 14.76 5.87 21.09
C ILE A 102 14.98 6.01 22.60
N ARG A 103 14.04 5.54 23.42
CA ARG A 103 14.17 5.55 24.90
C ARG A 103 15.24 4.55 25.43
N LYS A 104 15.94 3.82 24.57
CA LYS A 104 17.04 2.94 24.98
C LYS A 104 18.33 3.74 25.10
N ASP A 105 19.19 3.41 26.05
CA ASP A 105 20.43 4.16 26.35
C ASP A 105 21.37 4.29 25.15
N GLU A 106 21.37 3.31 24.24
CA GLU A 106 22.15 3.34 23.00
C GLU A 106 21.26 3.18 21.75
N VAL A 107 21.05 4.29 21.03
CA VAL A 107 20.26 4.30 19.79
C VAL A 107 21.15 4.14 18.57
N SER A 108 21.06 2.98 17.91
CA SER A 108 21.71 2.73 16.63
C SER A 108 20.93 3.34 15.45
N TRP A 109 21.16 4.63 15.18
CA TRP A 109 20.54 5.34 14.06
C TRP A 109 20.81 4.66 12.71
N LYS A 110 22.05 4.21 12.49
CA LYS A 110 22.45 3.51 11.26
C LYS A 110 21.58 2.27 11.01
N GLN A 111 21.36 1.43 12.02
CA GLN A 111 20.54 0.23 11.88
C GLN A 111 19.07 0.56 11.61
N ILE A 112 18.55 1.62 12.25
CA ILE A 112 17.19 2.13 12.06
C ILE A 112 16.97 2.53 10.60
N TYR A 113 17.89 3.28 9.98
CA TYR A 113 17.76 3.68 8.57
C TYR A 113 17.99 2.51 7.60
N ILE A 114 19.03 1.70 7.81
CA ILE A 114 19.30 0.53 6.95
C ILE A 114 18.10 -0.42 6.91
N SER A 115 17.45 -0.67 8.05
CA SER A 115 16.26 -1.54 8.12
C SER A 115 15.10 -1.04 7.26
N ARG A 116 14.95 0.29 7.12
CA ARG A 116 13.90 0.90 6.28
C ARG A 116 14.25 0.82 4.81
N ILE A 117 15.50 1.10 4.46
CA ILE A 117 16.02 0.98 3.09
C ILE A 117 15.82 -0.45 2.57
N LYS A 118 16.23 -1.46 3.35
CA LYS A 118 16.05 -2.89 3.01
C LYS A 118 14.60 -3.33 2.86
N ARG A 119 13.63 -2.55 3.39
CA ARG A 119 12.20 -2.85 3.29
C ARG A 119 11.52 -2.09 2.15
N ILE A 120 11.81 -0.80 2.00
CA ILE A 120 11.11 0.09 1.05
C ILE A 120 11.69 -0.06 -0.35
N ILE A 121 13.02 -0.05 -0.50
CA ILE A 121 13.66 -0.01 -1.83
C ILE A 121 13.36 -1.26 -2.66
N PRO A 122 13.49 -2.51 -2.15
CA PRO A 122 13.25 -3.69 -2.98
C PRO A 122 11.82 -3.76 -3.52
N LEU A 123 10.83 -3.45 -2.67
CA LEU A 123 9.43 -3.43 -3.07
C LEU A 123 9.16 -2.31 -4.09
N TYR A 124 9.72 -1.12 -3.86
CA TYR A 124 9.55 0.00 -4.78
C TYR A 124 10.12 -0.31 -6.17
N LEU A 125 11.34 -0.83 -6.23
CA LEU A 125 11.97 -1.21 -7.49
C LEU A 125 11.15 -2.28 -8.23
N PHE A 126 10.62 -3.27 -7.51
CA PHE A 126 9.74 -4.27 -8.10
C PHE A 126 8.50 -3.64 -8.74
N VAL A 127 7.79 -2.77 -8.02
CA VAL A 127 6.60 -2.08 -8.54
C VAL A 127 6.95 -1.15 -9.71
N PHE A 128 8.06 -0.42 -9.62
CA PHE A 128 8.55 0.43 -10.70
C PHE A 128 8.85 -0.37 -11.97
N LEU A 129 9.56 -1.51 -11.85
CA LEU A 129 9.85 -2.38 -12.99
C LEU A 129 8.57 -2.96 -13.61
N PHE A 130 7.59 -3.31 -12.78
CA PHE A 130 6.29 -3.78 -13.25
C PHE A 130 5.57 -2.73 -14.09
N ILE A 131 5.58 -1.47 -13.65
CA ILE A 131 4.95 -0.36 -14.38
C ILE A 131 5.73 0.01 -15.61
N LEU A 132 7.06 0.03 -15.53
CA LEU A 132 7.90 0.21 -16.70
C LEU A 132 7.53 -0.82 -17.78
N ALA A 133 7.40 -2.10 -17.41
CA ALA A 133 6.99 -3.15 -18.33
C ALA A 133 5.60 -2.88 -18.93
N ILE A 134 4.59 -2.55 -18.11
CA ILE A 134 3.23 -2.27 -18.62
C ILE A 134 3.23 -1.03 -19.53
N THR A 135 3.93 0.05 -19.16
CA THR A 135 4.03 1.26 -19.97
C THR A 135 4.65 0.96 -21.33
N LEU A 136 5.73 0.18 -21.38
CA LEU A 136 6.39 -0.21 -22.63
C LEU A 136 5.51 -1.10 -23.53
N LEU A 137 4.60 -1.87 -22.95
CA LEU A 137 3.62 -2.66 -23.71
C LEU A 137 2.49 -1.81 -24.30
N ASN A 138 2.14 -0.69 -23.67
CA ASN A 138 1.01 0.17 -24.06
C ASN A 138 1.43 1.39 -24.89
N VAL A 139 2.68 1.87 -24.74
CA VAL A 139 3.17 3.09 -25.38
C VAL A 139 4.45 2.80 -26.16
N GLN A 140 4.43 3.09 -27.45
CA GLN A 140 5.62 2.96 -28.30
C GLN A 140 6.57 4.15 -28.10
N ILE A 141 7.84 3.84 -27.85
CA ILE A 141 8.89 4.86 -27.76
C ILE A 141 9.35 5.21 -29.17
N THR A 142 9.23 6.49 -29.53
CA THR A 142 9.65 7.06 -30.82
C THR A 142 10.68 8.16 -30.56
N ALA A 143 11.45 8.55 -31.58
CA ALA A 143 12.43 9.65 -31.46
C ALA A 143 11.82 10.95 -30.92
N SER A 144 10.53 11.21 -31.16
CA SER A 144 9.81 12.39 -30.68
C SER A 144 9.52 12.40 -29.17
N ASN A 145 9.34 11.24 -28.54
CA ASN A 145 8.92 11.13 -27.12
C ASN A 145 10.04 10.60 -26.20
N TYR A 146 11.24 10.38 -26.72
CA TYR A 146 12.34 9.79 -25.97
C TYR A 146 12.79 10.63 -24.76
N ILE A 147 12.85 11.96 -24.92
CA ILE A 147 13.23 12.87 -23.82
C ILE A 147 12.19 12.83 -22.70
N GLU A 148 10.90 12.80 -23.06
CA GLU A 148 9.80 12.69 -22.10
C GLU A 148 9.83 11.35 -21.37
N PHE A 149 10.17 10.26 -22.07
CA PHE A 149 10.35 8.95 -21.47
C PHE A 149 11.48 8.95 -20.43
N LEU A 150 12.64 9.52 -20.75
CA LEU A 150 13.74 9.64 -19.79
C LEU A 150 13.37 10.50 -18.58
N LYS A 151 12.63 11.60 -18.79
CA LYS A 151 12.12 12.42 -17.72
C LYS A 151 11.16 11.64 -16.82
N TRP A 152 10.22 10.89 -17.41
CA TRP A 152 9.29 10.03 -16.68
C TRP A 152 10.03 8.97 -15.86
N VAL A 153 11.01 8.27 -16.45
CA VAL A 153 11.86 7.32 -15.72
C VAL A 153 12.58 7.98 -14.55
N SER A 154 13.12 9.19 -14.76
CA SER A 154 13.78 9.97 -13.69
C SER A 154 12.81 10.33 -12.56
N ASP A 155 11.61 10.80 -12.89
CA ASP A 155 10.57 11.13 -11.90
C ASP A 155 10.15 9.90 -11.08
N TRP A 156 10.10 8.71 -11.70
CA TRP A 156 9.92 7.44 -11.00
C TRP A 156 11.12 7.04 -10.14
N ILE A 157 12.36 7.21 -10.60
CA ILE A 157 13.55 6.93 -9.75
C ILE A 157 13.58 7.87 -8.53
N LEU A 158 13.09 9.10 -8.69
CA LEU A 158 12.99 10.12 -7.64
C LEU A 158 11.71 10.04 -6.79
N PHE A 159 10.94 8.94 -6.89
CA PHE A 159 9.73 8.69 -6.10
C PHE A 159 8.61 9.73 -6.28
N LYS A 160 8.61 10.48 -7.39
CA LYS A 160 7.52 11.40 -7.73
C LYS A 160 6.38 10.69 -8.43
N GLY A 161 6.71 9.67 -9.23
CA GLY A 161 5.77 9.00 -10.12
C GLY A 161 5.26 9.93 -11.23
N GLY A 162 4.21 9.51 -11.93
CA GLY A 162 3.57 10.31 -12.98
C GLY A 162 2.98 9.45 -14.09
N SER A 163 2.38 10.11 -15.08
CA SER A 163 1.85 9.47 -16.29
C SER A 163 2.81 9.67 -17.46
N PHE A 164 2.80 8.75 -18.42
CA PHE A 164 3.57 8.88 -19.65
C PHE A 164 2.63 8.84 -20.84
N GLN A 165 2.59 9.94 -21.61
CA GLN A 165 1.69 10.08 -22.76
C GLN A 165 0.23 9.78 -22.35
N ASN A 166 -0.43 8.86 -23.04
CA ASN A 166 -1.81 8.46 -22.76
C ASN A 166 -1.93 7.40 -21.66
N PHE A 167 -0.82 6.93 -21.08
CA PHE A 167 -0.82 5.90 -20.06
C PHE A 167 -0.71 6.52 -18.66
N GLU A 168 -1.80 6.40 -17.90
CA GLU A 168 -1.93 6.93 -16.54
C GLU A 168 -1.22 6.06 -15.48
N SER A 169 0.09 5.85 -15.64
CA SER A 169 0.88 4.97 -14.76
C SER A 169 0.82 5.36 -13.27
N GLY A 170 0.65 6.65 -12.96
CA GLY A 170 0.51 7.11 -11.58
C GLY A 170 -0.77 6.58 -10.91
N LEU A 171 -1.88 6.54 -11.66
CA LEU A 171 -3.15 6.01 -11.20
C LEU A 171 -3.13 4.49 -11.02
N VAL A 172 -2.23 3.78 -11.70
CA VAL A 172 -2.10 2.32 -11.50
C VAL A 172 -1.56 1.97 -10.10
N ILE A 173 -0.73 2.82 -9.47
CA ILE A 173 -0.23 2.60 -8.09
C ILE A 173 -0.99 3.38 -7.05
N ALA A 174 -1.38 4.62 -7.35
CA ALA A 174 -2.16 5.44 -6.41
C ALA A 174 -3.49 4.75 -6.04
N GLY A 175 -3.82 3.72 -6.82
CA GLY A 175 -4.96 2.85 -6.80
C GLY A 175 -5.10 2.16 -5.51
#